data_AF-A0A844U628-F1
#
_entry.id   AF-A0A844U628-F1
#
_cell.length_a   1.000
_cell.length_b   1.000
_cell.length_c   1.000
_cell.angle_alpha   90.00
_cell.angle_beta   90.00
_cell.angle_gamma   90.00
#
_symmetry.space_group_name_H-M   'P 1'
#
loop_
_entity.id
_entity.type
_entity.pdbx_description
1 polymer ?
#
loop_
_entity_poly.entity_id
_entity_poly.type
_entity_poly.pdbx_seq_one_letter_code
_entity_poly.pdbx_strand_id
1 'polypeptide(L)'
;MFGEDLFIDAMKQTFDQEDIAIIKLTELNYQFMKEHLSLDFAEFMRKYSFRQELDFNSNYFHTANSFRTENLAIHNQELYKKGYFIIGSGLNGDPIVFNKHTSRIGYIFHDLLWESNSLPISEVHIDMGMDLGTFFYLSATAADFSIDAYTAKTFSHYNEATDF
;
A
#
# COMPACT_ATOMS: atom_id res chain seq x y z
N MET A 1 -1.46 -7.17 14.24
CA MET A 1 -0.34 -7.70 13.42
C MET A 1 -0.82 -7.68 11.99
N PHE A 2 -0.07 -7.11 11.06
CA PHE A 2 -0.48 -6.67 9.71
C PHE A 2 -0.93 -7.79 8.74
N GLY A 3 -1.65 -8.82 9.20
CA GLY A 3 -2.03 -9.98 8.39
C GLY A 3 -0.81 -10.77 7.90
N GLU A 4 0.25 -10.90 8.73
CA GLU A 4 1.55 -11.41 8.30
C GLU A 4 1.50 -12.81 7.66
N ASP A 5 0.67 -13.72 8.18
CA ASP A 5 0.51 -15.05 7.59
C ASP A 5 -0.08 -14.97 6.17
N LEU A 6 -1.07 -14.11 5.95
CA LEU A 6 -1.65 -13.86 4.63
C LEU A 6 -0.65 -13.19 3.68
N PHE A 7 0.17 -12.28 4.19
CA PHE A 7 1.27 -11.70 3.42
C PHE A 7 2.26 -12.79 2.97
N ILE A 8 2.70 -13.65 3.88
CA ILE A 8 3.61 -14.77 3.57
C ILE A 8 2.98 -15.69 2.52
N ASP A 9 1.69 -15.99 2.64
CA ASP A 9 0.98 -16.84 1.68
C ASP A 9 0.78 -16.17 0.31
N ALA A 10 0.62 -14.84 0.26
CA ALA A 10 0.67 -14.09 -0.99
C ALA A 10 2.04 -14.25 -1.66
N MET A 11 3.13 -14.05 -0.90
CA MET A 11 4.50 -14.19 -1.42
C MET A 11 4.75 -15.56 -2.04
N LYS A 12 4.33 -16.64 -1.37
CA LYS A 12 4.50 -18.02 -1.87
C LYS A 12 3.70 -18.34 -3.12
N GLN A 13 2.55 -17.69 -3.30
CA GLN A 13 1.68 -17.93 -4.45
C GLN A 13 2.15 -17.17 -5.70
N THR A 14 2.83 -16.05 -5.50
CA THR A 14 3.23 -15.15 -6.59
C THR A 14 4.67 -15.35 -7.05
N PHE A 15 5.58 -15.75 -6.15
CA PHE A 15 7.01 -15.76 -6.44
C PHE A 15 7.66 -17.06 -6.03
N ASP A 16 8.60 -17.54 -6.85
CA ASP A 16 9.47 -18.64 -6.45
C ASP A 16 10.52 -18.15 -5.45
N GLN A 17 11.01 -19.05 -4.58
CA GLN A 17 11.97 -18.68 -3.53
C GLN A 17 13.28 -18.10 -4.08
N GLU A 18 13.61 -18.40 -5.34
CA GLU A 18 14.80 -17.87 -6.02
C GLU A 18 14.59 -16.46 -6.59
N ASP A 19 13.34 -16.03 -6.78
CA ASP A 19 13.00 -14.77 -7.45
C ASP A 19 13.16 -13.54 -6.56
N ILE A 20 13.18 -13.71 -5.23
CA ILE A 20 13.15 -12.59 -4.31
C ILE A 20 14.28 -12.61 -3.29
N ALA A 21 15.17 -11.63 -3.42
CA ALA A 21 16.19 -11.34 -2.43
C ALA A 21 15.70 -10.32 -1.38
N ILE A 22 15.63 -10.75 -0.12
CA ILE A 22 15.52 -9.82 1.02
C ILE A 22 16.84 -9.05 1.15
N ILE A 23 16.72 -7.74 1.28
CA ILE A 23 17.83 -6.82 1.52
C ILE A 23 17.62 -6.06 2.83
N LYS A 24 18.72 -5.58 3.39
CA LYS A 24 18.67 -4.74 4.59
C LYS A 24 17.88 -3.45 4.30
N LEU A 25 16.90 -3.18 5.14
CA LEU A 25 16.26 -1.86 5.23
C LEU A 25 17.29 -0.84 5.74
N THR A 26 17.46 0.25 5.02
CA THR A 26 18.37 1.33 5.41
C THR A 26 17.90 1.98 6.69
N GLU A 27 18.86 2.40 7.54
CA GLU A 27 18.54 3.04 8.82
C GLU A 27 17.69 4.29 8.63
N LEU A 28 17.96 5.06 7.56
CA LEU A 28 17.20 6.25 7.23
C LEU A 28 15.72 5.95 6.96
N ASN A 29 15.41 4.91 6.18
CA ASN A 29 14.01 4.52 5.92
C ASN A 29 13.36 3.87 7.14
N TYR A 30 14.12 3.09 7.92
CA TYR A 30 13.63 2.48 9.15
C TYR A 30 13.20 3.54 10.18
N GLN A 31 14.04 4.54 10.45
CA GLN A 31 13.69 5.64 11.35
C GLN A 31 12.53 6.47 10.80
N PHE A 32 12.52 6.76 9.50
CA PHE A 32 11.41 7.46 8.86
C PHE A 32 10.06 6.76 9.07
N MET A 33 9.99 5.45 8.85
CA MET A 33 8.76 4.67 9.10
C MET A 33 8.40 4.66 10.59
N LYS A 34 9.38 4.47 11.47
CA LYS A 34 9.16 4.42 12.92
C LYS A 34 8.62 5.75 13.46
N GLU A 35 9.13 6.88 12.99
CA GLU A 35 8.73 8.22 13.44
C GLU A 35 7.36 8.65 12.92
N HIS A 36 6.99 8.20 11.71
CA HIS A 36 5.79 8.73 11.03
C HIS A 36 4.63 7.74 10.91
N LEU A 37 4.90 6.46 11.08
CA LEU A 37 3.90 5.39 11.07
C LEU A 37 3.84 4.72 12.45
N SER A 38 4.65 3.69 12.66
CA SER A 38 4.75 2.96 13.92
C SER A 38 6.01 2.11 13.96
N LEU A 39 6.42 1.70 15.17
CA LEU A 39 7.48 0.71 15.35
C LEU A 39 7.12 -0.61 14.66
N ASP A 40 5.88 -1.08 14.83
CA ASP A 40 5.43 -2.35 14.26
C ASP A 40 5.51 -2.35 12.74
N PHE A 41 5.13 -1.24 12.08
CA PHE A 41 5.25 -1.12 10.62
C PHE A 41 6.71 -1.13 10.17
N ALA A 42 7.58 -0.38 10.87
CA ALA A 42 9.01 -0.35 10.58
C ALA A 42 9.67 -1.72 10.76
N GLU A 43 9.25 -2.48 11.78
CA GLU A 43 9.72 -3.85 12.03
C GLU A 43 9.22 -4.84 10.96
N PHE A 44 7.96 -4.73 10.56
CA PHE A 44 7.41 -5.52 9.45
C PHE A 44 8.20 -5.28 8.16
N MET A 45 8.42 -4.01 7.79
CA MET A 45 9.18 -3.66 6.60
C MET A 45 10.67 -4.02 6.72
N ARG A 46 11.24 -4.00 7.93
CA ARG A 46 12.62 -4.48 8.16
C ARG A 46 12.75 -5.98 7.92
N LYS A 47 11.73 -6.76 8.32
CA LYS A 47 11.67 -8.20 8.09
C LYS A 47 11.46 -8.54 6.61
N TYR A 48 10.64 -7.75 5.91
CA TYR A 48 10.23 -7.98 4.52
C TYR A 48 10.65 -6.84 3.58
N SER A 49 11.94 -6.47 3.60
CA SER A 49 12.49 -5.46 2.69
C SER A 49 13.15 -6.16 1.51
N PHE A 50 12.60 -5.99 0.30
CA PHE A 50 13.07 -6.68 -0.90
C PHE A 50 13.90 -5.79 -1.82
N ARG A 51 14.78 -6.42 -2.62
CA ARG A 51 15.63 -5.72 -3.60
C ARG A 51 14.83 -5.08 -4.73
N GLN A 52 13.73 -5.72 -5.11
CA GLN A 52 12.88 -5.35 -6.22
C GLN A 52 11.49 -4.97 -5.71
N GLU A 53 10.76 -4.23 -6.54
CA GLU A 53 9.33 -4.00 -6.35
C GLU A 53 8.59 -5.33 -6.43
N LEU A 54 7.49 -5.44 -5.70
CA LEU A 54 6.64 -6.63 -5.74
C LEU A 54 5.45 -6.35 -6.66
N ASP A 55 5.28 -7.20 -7.66
CA ASP A 55 4.13 -7.16 -8.55
C ASP A 55 3.16 -8.28 -8.16
N PHE A 56 1.96 -7.87 -7.74
CA PHE A 56 0.84 -8.77 -7.51
C PHE A 56 -0.25 -8.46 -8.54
N ASN A 57 -0.11 -9.08 -9.71
CA ASN A 57 -0.95 -8.92 -10.90
C ASN A 57 -0.96 -7.51 -11.49
N SER A 58 -1.68 -6.58 -10.86
CA SER A 58 -1.82 -5.19 -11.32
C SER A 58 -1.58 -4.18 -10.20
N ASN A 59 -1.22 -4.67 -9.00
CA ASN A 59 -0.82 -3.86 -7.87
C ASN A 59 0.69 -3.99 -7.68
N TYR A 60 1.38 -2.88 -7.88
CA TYR A 60 2.83 -2.75 -7.80
C TYR A 60 3.20 -2.15 -6.45
N PHE A 61 4.11 -2.77 -5.71
CA PHE A 61 4.54 -2.29 -4.40
C PHE A 61 5.99 -1.87 -4.44
N HIS A 62 6.22 -0.64 -4.00
CA HIS A 62 7.54 -0.05 -3.99
C HIS A 62 8.45 -0.76 -3.00
N THR A 63 9.76 -0.70 -3.26
CA THR A 63 10.74 -1.19 -2.29
C THR A 63 10.67 -0.37 -1.01
N ALA A 64 10.80 -1.02 0.15
CA ALA A 64 10.79 -0.34 1.45
C ALA A 64 11.89 0.76 1.57
N ASN A 65 12.99 0.62 0.82
CA ASN A 65 14.07 1.62 0.76
C ASN A 65 13.74 2.85 -0.10
N SER A 66 12.68 2.83 -0.90
CA SER A 66 12.21 3.97 -1.69
C SER A 66 11.13 4.79 -0.99
N PHE A 67 10.47 4.23 0.03
CA PHE A 67 9.32 4.84 0.70
C PHE A 67 9.55 6.28 1.16
N ARG A 68 10.71 6.59 1.73
CA ARG A 68 11.03 7.96 2.15
C ARG A 68 11.05 8.93 0.96
N THR A 69 11.68 8.54 -0.14
CA THR A 69 11.77 9.40 -1.33
C THR A 69 10.39 9.63 -1.91
N GLU A 70 9.60 8.56 -2.04
CA GLU A 70 8.25 8.62 -2.62
C GLU A 70 7.30 9.51 -1.80
N ASN A 71 7.28 9.32 -0.48
CA ASN A 71 6.36 10.04 0.40
C ASN A 71 6.77 11.51 0.66
N LEU A 72 8.04 11.86 0.41
CA LEU A 72 8.53 13.24 0.53
C LEU A 72 8.53 13.99 -0.81
N ALA A 73 8.19 13.34 -1.93
CA ALA A 73 8.04 13.99 -3.22
C ALA A 73 6.98 15.10 -3.14
N ILE A 74 7.24 16.24 -3.79
CA ILE A 74 6.44 17.48 -3.65
C ILE A 74 4.94 17.21 -3.85
N HIS A 75 4.59 16.37 -4.82
CA HIS A 75 3.21 16.04 -5.16
C HIS A 75 2.51 15.09 -4.16
N ASN A 76 3.28 14.42 -3.29
CA ASN A 76 2.78 13.41 -2.36
C ASN A 76 2.81 13.87 -0.89
N GLN A 77 3.52 14.97 -0.58
CA GLN A 77 3.72 15.43 0.79
C GLN A 77 2.42 15.64 1.57
N GLU A 78 1.34 16.06 0.91
CA GLU A 78 0.05 16.28 1.56
C GLU A 78 -0.62 14.99 2.03
N LEU A 79 -0.46 13.88 1.30
CA LEU A 79 -0.93 12.57 1.74
C LEU A 79 -0.24 12.15 3.04
N TYR A 80 1.09 12.19 3.00
CA TYR A 80 1.93 11.81 4.13
C TYR A 80 1.64 12.66 5.37
N LYS A 81 1.51 13.99 5.24
CA LYS A 81 1.15 14.89 6.36
C LYS A 81 -0.19 14.53 6.98
N LYS A 82 -1.14 14.05 6.18
CA LYS A 82 -2.47 13.62 6.62
C LYS A 82 -2.52 12.18 7.11
N GLY A 83 -1.41 11.44 7.04
CA GLY A 83 -1.29 10.07 7.54
C GLY A 83 -1.57 8.98 6.52
N TYR A 84 -1.56 9.31 5.23
CA TYR A 84 -1.67 8.36 4.12
C TYR A 84 -0.29 8.15 3.53
N PHE A 85 0.20 6.93 3.60
CA PHE A 85 1.57 6.60 3.25
C PHE A 85 1.61 5.72 2.00
N ILE A 86 2.20 6.21 0.92
CA ILE A 86 2.30 5.48 -0.33
C ILE A 86 3.23 4.29 -0.14
N ILE A 87 2.70 3.10 -0.45
CA ILE A 87 3.43 1.82 -0.41
C ILE A 87 3.54 1.18 -1.80
N GLY A 88 2.84 1.71 -2.79
CA GLY A 88 2.75 1.16 -4.14
C GLY A 88 1.82 1.96 -5.02
N SER A 89 1.50 1.40 -6.19
CA SER A 89 0.54 1.93 -7.14
C SER A 89 -0.28 0.81 -7.77
N GLY A 90 -1.54 1.12 -8.05
CA GLY A 90 -2.38 0.30 -8.91
C GLY A 90 -2.04 0.47 -10.39
N LEU A 91 -2.83 -0.19 -11.23
CA LEU A 91 -2.92 0.06 -12.66
C LEU A 91 -3.18 1.56 -12.89
N ASN A 92 -2.52 2.12 -13.90
CA ASN A 92 -2.56 3.54 -14.26
C ASN A 92 -1.94 4.52 -13.24
N GLY A 93 -1.29 4.02 -12.18
CA GLY A 93 -0.49 4.86 -11.28
C GLY A 93 -1.25 5.46 -10.09
N ASP A 94 -2.48 5.03 -9.82
CA ASP A 94 -3.20 5.40 -8.60
C ASP A 94 -2.44 4.94 -7.35
N PRO A 95 -2.04 5.84 -6.43
CA PRO A 95 -1.28 5.44 -5.25
C PRO A 95 -2.06 4.47 -4.36
N ILE A 96 -1.40 3.36 -3.99
CA ILE A 96 -1.83 2.47 -2.92
C ILE A 96 -1.25 3.00 -1.62
N VAL A 97 -2.10 3.31 -0.66
CA VAL A 97 -1.72 3.96 0.60
C VAL A 97 -2.05 3.12 1.81
N PHE A 98 -1.14 3.13 2.78
CA PHE A 98 -1.38 2.71 4.15
C PHE A 98 -1.85 3.90 4.98
N ASN A 99 -3.05 3.81 5.56
CA ASN A 99 -3.57 4.82 6.47
C ASN A 99 -3.09 4.54 7.89
N LYS A 100 -2.22 5.40 8.43
CA LYS A 100 -1.62 5.21 9.75
C LYS A 100 -2.62 5.27 10.92
N HIS A 101 -3.77 5.92 10.71
CA HIS A 101 -4.78 6.10 11.76
C HIS A 101 -5.66 4.87 11.92
N THR A 102 -5.91 4.14 10.83
CA THR A 102 -6.77 2.94 10.80
C THR A 102 -5.99 1.64 10.62
N SER A 103 -4.72 1.73 10.23
CA SER A 103 -3.89 0.60 9.78
C SER A 103 -4.48 -0.18 8.61
N ARG A 104 -5.25 0.51 7.75
CA ARG A 104 -5.89 -0.07 6.57
C ARG A 104 -5.26 0.41 5.28
N ILE A 105 -5.48 -0.35 4.22
CA ILE A 105 -5.03 -0.04 2.88
C ILE A 105 -6.14 0.65 2.09
N GLY A 106 -5.76 1.58 1.22
CA GLY A 106 -6.66 2.27 0.33
C GLY A 106 -5.99 2.69 -0.97
N TYR A 107 -6.78 3.26 -1.87
CA TYR A 107 -6.29 3.90 -3.09
C TYR A 107 -6.51 5.41 -3.03
N ILE A 108 -5.69 6.15 -3.75
CA ILE A 108 -5.89 7.57 -4.04
C ILE A 108 -6.13 7.74 -5.54
N PHE A 109 -7.15 8.53 -5.92
CA PHE A 109 -7.31 8.96 -7.31
C PHE A 109 -6.20 9.95 -7.68
N HIS A 110 -5.25 9.53 -8.52
CA HIS A 110 -4.08 10.38 -8.84
C HIS A 110 -4.47 11.64 -9.61
N ASP A 111 -5.42 11.55 -10.55
CA ASP A 111 -5.98 12.70 -11.27
C ASP A 111 -6.48 13.77 -10.29
N LEU A 112 -7.25 13.34 -9.28
CA LEU A 112 -7.81 14.26 -8.29
C LEU A 112 -6.75 14.78 -7.33
N LEU A 113 -5.78 13.95 -6.95
CA LEU A 113 -4.70 14.36 -6.06
C LEU A 113 -3.77 15.41 -6.70
N TRP A 114 -3.34 15.18 -7.94
CA TRP A 114 -2.29 15.97 -8.58
C TRP A 114 -2.83 17.11 -9.44
N GLU A 115 -4.06 17.00 -9.96
CA GLU A 115 -4.64 18.03 -10.81
C GLU A 115 -5.61 18.96 -10.06
N SER A 116 -6.18 18.51 -8.93
CA SER A 116 -7.13 19.32 -8.16
C SER A 116 -6.48 19.94 -6.91
N ASN A 117 -6.10 21.21 -7.00
CA ASN A 117 -5.45 21.98 -5.93
C ASN A 117 -6.31 22.23 -4.65
N SER A 118 -7.46 21.58 -4.49
CA SER A 118 -8.43 21.96 -3.45
C SER A 118 -9.28 20.84 -2.84
N LEU A 119 -9.19 19.59 -3.33
CA LEU A 119 -10.02 18.53 -2.77
C LEU A 119 -9.44 18.02 -1.43
N PRO A 120 -10.28 17.79 -0.40
CA PRO A 120 -9.83 17.15 0.81
C PRO A 120 -9.47 15.69 0.54
N ILE A 121 -8.51 15.13 1.30
CA ILE A 121 -8.06 13.75 1.07
C ILE A 121 -9.19 12.73 1.21
N SER A 122 -10.17 13.00 2.08
CA SER A 122 -11.37 12.17 2.24
C SER A 122 -12.21 12.04 0.97
N GLU A 123 -12.09 12.95 0.01
CA GLU A 123 -12.82 12.89 -1.26
C GLU A 123 -12.05 12.17 -2.37
N VAL A 124 -10.72 12.00 -2.20
CA VAL A 124 -9.85 11.34 -3.18
C VAL A 124 -9.33 9.99 -2.70
N HIS A 125 -9.64 9.60 -1.47
CA HIS A 125 -9.24 8.33 -0.87
C HIS A 125 -10.40 7.33 -0.85
N ILE A 126 -10.09 6.09 -1.22
CA ILE A 126 -10.97 4.92 -1.05
C ILE A 126 -10.35 3.99 -0.01
N ASP A 127 -11.03 3.79 1.12
CA ASP A 127 -10.66 2.78 2.12
C ASP A 127 -11.11 1.40 1.62
N MET A 128 -10.18 0.44 1.54
CA MET A 128 -10.50 -0.93 1.13
C MET A 128 -11.00 -1.80 2.31
N GLY A 129 -10.99 -1.25 3.53
CA GLY A 129 -11.54 -1.92 4.72
C GLY A 129 -10.64 -3.04 5.27
N MET A 130 -9.43 -3.20 4.76
CA MET A 130 -8.56 -4.36 5.03
C MET A 130 -7.15 -3.97 5.44
N ASP A 131 -6.47 -4.88 6.14
CA ASP A 131 -5.07 -4.71 6.52
C ASP A 131 -4.11 -5.04 5.37
N LEU A 132 -2.82 -4.80 5.61
CA LEU A 132 -1.75 -4.96 4.62
C LEU A 132 -1.70 -6.38 4.05
N GLY A 133 -1.60 -7.40 4.92
CA GLY A 133 -1.47 -8.78 4.49
C GLY A 133 -2.70 -9.32 3.76
N THR A 134 -3.90 -8.93 4.19
CA THR A 134 -5.15 -9.25 3.48
C THR A 134 -5.15 -8.63 2.09
N PHE A 135 -4.73 -7.37 1.97
CA PHE A 135 -4.64 -6.67 0.68
C PHE A 135 -3.67 -7.36 -0.28
N PHE A 136 -2.48 -7.74 0.20
CA PHE A 136 -1.51 -8.51 -0.59
C PHE A 136 -2.07 -9.86 -1.05
N TYR A 137 -2.70 -10.60 -0.13
CA TYR A 137 -3.28 -11.90 -0.45
C TYR A 137 -4.38 -11.81 -1.50
N LEU A 138 -5.30 -10.86 -1.37
CA LEU A 138 -6.36 -10.68 -2.36
C LEU A 138 -5.81 -10.17 -3.70
N SER A 139 -4.81 -9.27 -3.68
CA SER A 139 -4.11 -8.85 -4.91
C SER A 139 -3.48 -10.03 -5.65
N ALA A 140 -2.97 -11.02 -4.93
CA ALA A 140 -2.36 -12.21 -5.51
C ALA A 140 -3.36 -13.24 -6.04
N THR A 141 -4.53 -13.37 -5.39
CA THR A 141 -5.38 -14.57 -5.52
C THR A 141 -6.77 -14.31 -6.11
N ALA A 142 -7.31 -13.10 -5.95
CA ALA A 142 -8.65 -12.77 -6.43
C ALA A 142 -8.55 -12.16 -7.84
N ALA A 143 -9.11 -12.87 -8.82
CA ALA A 143 -9.09 -12.45 -10.22
C ALA A 143 -9.72 -11.07 -10.47
N ASP A 144 -10.76 -10.73 -9.68
CA ASP A 144 -11.50 -9.48 -9.79
C ASP A 144 -11.10 -8.47 -8.69
N PHE A 145 -9.92 -8.63 -8.09
CA PHE A 145 -9.46 -7.67 -7.08
C PHE A 145 -9.24 -6.29 -7.71
N SER A 146 -9.39 -5.26 -6.87
CA SER A 146 -9.16 -3.88 -7.28
C SER A 146 -7.76 -3.70 -7.85
N ILE A 147 -7.70 -3.01 -8.97
CA ILE A 147 -6.45 -2.68 -9.66
C ILE A 147 -6.17 -1.18 -9.64
N ASP A 148 -7.17 -0.33 -9.38
CA ASP A 148 -7.06 1.13 -9.37
C ASP A 148 -8.13 1.77 -8.46
N ALA A 149 -8.15 3.10 -8.32
CA ALA A 149 -9.10 3.77 -7.43
C ALA A 149 -10.57 3.64 -7.89
N TYR A 150 -10.83 3.50 -9.20
CA TYR A 150 -12.18 3.33 -9.74
C TYR A 150 -12.76 1.94 -9.44
N THR A 151 -11.95 0.90 -9.65
CA THR A 151 -12.30 -0.49 -9.31
C THR A 151 -12.37 -0.68 -7.80
N ALA A 152 -11.49 -0.01 -7.03
CA ALA A 152 -11.53 0.02 -5.57
C ALA A 152 -12.87 0.55 -5.05
N LYS A 153 -13.37 1.62 -5.64
CA LYS A 153 -14.67 2.19 -5.29
C LYS A 153 -15.81 1.20 -5.53
N THR A 154 -15.77 0.43 -6.61
CA THR A 154 -16.80 -0.59 -6.86
C THR A 154 -16.69 -1.75 -5.87
N PHE A 155 -15.47 -2.20 -5.58
CA PHE A 155 -15.18 -3.31 -4.67
C PHE A 155 -15.51 -3.00 -3.20
N SER A 156 -15.13 -1.81 -2.72
CA SER A 156 -15.42 -1.34 -1.35
C SER A 156 -16.91 -1.29 -1.07
N HIS A 157 -17.70 -0.72 -2.01
CA HIS A 157 -19.15 -0.70 -1.92
C HIS A 157 -19.77 -2.11 -1.96
N TYR A 158 -19.15 -3.06 -2.68
CA TYR A 158 -19.59 -4.46 -2.67
C TYR A 158 -19.42 -5.09 -1.28
N ASN A 159 -18.29 -4.84 -0.61
CA ASN A 159 -18.05 -5.37 0.73
C ASN A 159 -19.00 -4.78 1.78
N GLU A 160 -19.31 -3.47 1.71
CA GLU A 160 -20.32 -2.85 2.58
C GLU A 160 -21.73 -3.43 2.39
N ALA A 161 -22.06 -3.90 1.17
CA ALA A 161 -23.35 -4.52 0.87
C ALA A 161 -23.45 -5.99 1.27
N THR A 162 -22.33 -6.65 1.57
CA THR A 162 -22.27 -8.09 1.89
C THR A 162 -22.11 -8.39 3.37
N ASP A 163 -22.08 -7.37 4.24
CA ASP A 163 -22.16 -7.54 5.69
C ASP A 163 -23.56 -8.05 6.08
N PHE A 164 -23.70 -9.38 6.13
CA PHE A 164 -24.82 -10.11 6.74
C PHE A 164 -24.57 -10.41 8.22
#